data_AF-A0AAF0LP53-F1
#
_entry.id   AF-A0AAF0LP53-F1
#
_cell.length_a   1.000
_cell.length_b   1.000
_cell.length_c   1.000
_cell.angle_alpha   90.00
_cell.angle_beta   90.00
_cell.angle_gamma   90.00
#
_symmetry.space_group_name_H-M   'P 1'
#
loop_
_entity.id
_entity.type
_entity.pdbx_description
1 polymer ?
#
loop_
_entity_poly.entity_id
_entity_poly.type
_entity_poly.pdbx_seq_one_letter_code
_entity_poly.pdbx_strand_id
1 'polypeptide(L)'
;MQANIRLVTVHGEQQGRDADLDHVQQFEVETDAGHRYLVVCQGPPVGSPSDWDVSSAEDRRPVGHVRLLGAGMSGATTYRFKKAGALFAGGKQMDLWNAVQSLLE
;
A
#
# COMPACT_ATOMS: atom_id res chain seq x y z
N MET A 1 0.87 -14.42 11.73
CA MET A 1 1.99 -14.20 10.78
C MET A 1 1.57 -13.07 9.87
N GLN A 2 2.50 -12.28 9.35
CA GLN A 2 2.18 -11.23 8.38
C GLN A 2 2.16 -11.86 6.98
N ALA A 3 1.05 -11.74 6.24
CA ALA A 3 0.97 -12.28 4.89
C ALA A 3 1.94 -11.57 3.94
N ASN A 4 2.50 -12.34 3.01
CA ASN A 4 3.35 -11.78 1.95
C ASN A 4 2.52 -11.42 0.74
N ILE A 5 2.88 -10.34 0.06
CA ILE A 5 2.31 -10.03 -1.25
C ILE A 5 2.84 -11.06 -2.25
N ARG A 6 1.92 -11.81 -2.87
CA ARG A 6 2.18 -12.76 -3.95
C ARG A 6 2.17 -12.07 -5.31
N LEU A 7 1.20 -11.18 -5.51
CA LEU A 7 0.93 -10.55 -6.79
C LEU A 7 0.44 -9.12 -6.59
N VAL A 8 0.89 -8.22 -7.47
CA VAL A 8 0.32 -6.88 -7.61
C VAL A 8 -0.12 -6.68 -9.04
N THR A 9 -1.33 -6.16 -9.24
CA THR A 9 -1.91 -5.89 -10.55
C THR A 9 -2.33 -4.43 -10.67
N VAL A 10 -1.96 -3.81 -11.79
CA VAL A 10 -2.38 -2.46 -12.17
C VAL A 10 -3.17 -2.58 -13.45
N HIS A 11 -4.44 -2.15 -13.44
CA HIS A 11 -5.34 -2.28 -14.59
C HIS A 11 -5.40 -3.71 -15.20
N GLY A 12 -5.26 -4.74 -14.36
CA GLY A 12 -5.25 -6.15 -14.77
C GLY A 12 -3.89 -6.69 -15.22
N GLU A 13 -2.85 -5.85 -15.29
CA GLU A 13 -1.49 -6.28 -15.65
C GLU A 13 -0.63 -6.50 -14.40
N GLN A 14 0.02 -7.67 -14.34
CA GLN A 14 0.94 -8.02 -13.26
C GLN A 14 2.17 -7.10 -13.26
N GLN A 15 2.49 -6.54 -12.10
CA GLN A 15 3.66 -5.70 -11.89
C GLN A 15 4.79 -6.47 -11.22
N GLY A 16 6.03 -6.10 -11.57
CA GLY A 16 7.23 -6.61 -10.92
C GLY A 16 7.45 -5.98 -9.55
N ARG A 17 8.29 -6.60 -8.71
CA ARG A 17 8.55 -6.15 -7.33
C ARG A 17 9.22 -4.79 -7.20
N ASP A 18 9.93 -4.38 -8.25
CA ASP A 18 10.60 -3.09 -8.30
C ASP A 18 9.80 -2.05 -9.10
N ALA A 19 8.53 -2.34 -9.42
CA ALA A 19 7.67 -1.40 -10.12
C ALA A 19 7.36 -0.20 -9.22
N ASP A 20 7.70 0.99 -9.69
CA ASP A 20 7.27 2.23 -9.06
C ASP A 20 5.75 2.38 -9.24
N LEU A 21 5.00 2.38 -8.14
CA LEU A 21 3.55 2.54 -8.13
C LEU A 21 3.10 3.90 -7.59
N ASP A 22 4.02 4.81 -7.28
CA ASP A 22 3.66 6.11 -6.70
C ASP A 22 2.78 6.93 -7.65
N HIS A 23 2.94 6.74 -8.96
CA HIS A 23 2.16 7.42 -10.00
C HIS A 23 0.82 6.72 -10.34
N VAL A 24 0.50 5.61 -9.67
CA VAL A 24 -0.70 4.80 -9.96
C VAL A 24 -1.84 5.18 -9.04
N GLN A 25 -3.00 5.53 -9.62
CA GLN A 25 -4.19 5.91 -8.85
C GLN A 25 -4.76 4.73 -8.06
N GLN A 26 -4.71 3.54 -8.64
CA GLN A 26 -5.37 2.35 -8.09
C GLN A 26 -4.64 1.10 -8.53
N PHE A 27 -4.39 0.19 -7.58
CA PHE A 27 -3.83 -1.13 -7.86
C PHE A 27 -4.41 -2.17 -6.89
N GLU A 28 -4.33 -3.43 -7.30
CA GLU A 28 -4.79 -4.57 -6.52
C GLU A 28 -3.59 -5.38 -6.03
N VAL A 29 -3.76 -5.99 -4.86
CA VAL A 29 -2.72 -6.78 -4.21
C VAL A 29 -3.33 -8.11 -3.78
N GLU A 30 -2.66 -9.20 -4.09
CA GLU A 30 -3.04 -10.54 -3.63
C GLU A 30 -1.94 -11.11 -2.74
N THR A 31 -2.34 -11.70 -1.61
CA THR A 31 -1.40 -12.35 -0.68
C THR A 31 -1.16 -13.82 -1.01
N ASP A 32 -0.13 -14.40 -0.41
CA ASP A 32 0.14 -15.84 -0.42
C ASP A 32 -0.99 -16.69 0.17
N ALA A 33 -1.78 -16.13 1.08
CA ALA A 33 -3.02 -16.72 1.60
C ALA A 33 -4.23 -16.63 0.65
N GLY A 34 -4.10 -15.96 -0.49
CA GLY A 34 -5.17 -15.79 -1.47
C GLY A 34 -6.14 -14.64 -1.19
N HIS A 35 -5.86 -13.79 -0.19
CA HIS A 35 -6.66 -12.61 0.10
C HIS A 35 -6.34 -11.49 -0.88
N ARG A 36 -7.37 -10.81 -1.38
CA ARG A 36 -7.23 -9.69 -2.31
C ARG A 36 -7.59 -8.36 -1.64
N TYR A 37 -6.79 -7.36 -1.94
CA TYR A 37 -6.92 -6.01 -1.40
C TYR A 37 -6.87 -5.00 -2.53
N LEU A 38 -7.61 -3.92 -2.33
CA LEU A 38 -7.61 -2.77 -3.22
C LEU A 38 -6.90 -1.61 -2.55
N VAL A 39 -5.96 -1.02 -3.28
CA VAL A 39 -5.22 0.18 -2.86
C VAL A 39 -5.62 1.33 -3.75
N VAL A 40 -6.09 2.42 -3.16
CA VAL A 40 -6.60 3.59 -3.88
C VAL A 40 -5.95 4.86 -3.35
N CYS A 41 -5.22 5.57 -4.21
CA CYS A 41 -4.76 6.92 -3.90
C CYS A 41 -5.98 7.86 -3.83
N GLN A 42 -6.11 8.66 -2.77
CA GLN A 42 -7.22 9.60 -2.57
C GLN A 42 -6.98 10.98 -3.23
N GLY A 43 -5.81 11.18 -3.83
CA GLY A 43 -5.40 12.43 -4.47
C GLY A 43 -4.65 12.21 -5.79
N PRO A 44 -4.11 13.28 -6.39
CA PRO A 44 -3.22 13.14 -7.53
C PRO A 44 -2.04 12.24 -7.11
N PRO A 45 -1.74 11.17 -7.87
CA PRO A 45 -0.72 10.21 -7.46
C PRO A 45 0.69 10.84 -7.47
N VAL A 46 0.89 11.90 -8.26
CA VAL A 46 2.13 12.67 -8.32
C VAL A 46 2.04 13.92 -7.43
N GLY A 47 2.77 13.93 -6.32
CA GLY A 47 2.91 15.08 -5.43
C GLY A 47 2.93 14.71 -3.94
N SER A 48 3.39 15.63 -3.09
CA SER A 48 3.30 15.45 -1.64
C SER A 48 2.08 16.21 -1.10
N PRO A 49 1.26 15.61 -0.21
CA PRO A 49 1.22 14.18 0.16
C PRO A 49 0.22 13.37 -0.67
N SER A 50 0.66 12.22 -1.19
CA SER A 50 -0.23 11.15 -1.66
C SER A 50 -0.63 10.27 -0.47
N ASP A 51 -1.93 10.03 -0.33
CA ASP A 51 -2.53 9.17 0.69
C ASP A 51 -3.26 8.02 -0.01
N TRP A 52 -2.92 6.79 0.33
CA TRP A 52 -3.55 5.58 -0.18
C TRP A 52 -4.40 4.91 0.89
N ASP A 53 -5.65 4.62 0.56
CA ASP A 53 -6.51 3.77 1.35
C ASP A 53 -6.37 2.32 0.90
N VAL A 54 -6.34 1.40 1.87
CA VAL A 54 -6.28 -0.04 1.64
C VAL A 54 -7.54 -0.68 2.19
N SER A 55 -8.27 -1.38 1.33
CA SER A 55 -9.48 -2.13 1.70
C SER A 55 -9.42 -3.56 1.19
N SER A 56 -10.13 -4.46 1.86
CA SER A 56 -10.33 -5.82 1.35
C SER A 56 -11.19 -5.76 0.09
N ALA A 57 -10.77 -6.45 -0.97
CA ALA A 57 -11.49 -6.47 -2.24
C ALA A 57 -12.80 -7.29 -2.17
N GLU A 58 -12.92 -8.20 -1.20
CA GLU A 58 -14.06 -9.10 -1.07
C GLU A 58 -15.27 -8.42 -0.42
N ASP A 59 -15.04 -7.68 0.66
CA ASP A 59 -16.09 -7.08 1.50
C ASP A 59 -15.98 -5.55 1.61
N ARG A 60 -15.00 -4.94 0.94
CA ARG A 60 -14.69 -3.50 0.99
C ARG A 60 -14.37 -2.98 2.40
N ARG A 61 -14.04 -3.86 3.34
CA ARG A 61 -13.68 -3.47 4.70
C ARG A 61 -12.37 -2.67 4.68
N PRO A 62 -12.30 -1.49 5.32
CA PRO A 62 -11.06 -0.74 5.41
C PRO A 62 -10.06 -1.50 6.28
N VAL A 63 -8.85 -1.70 5.74
CA VAL A 63 -7.74 -2.39 6.40
C VAL A 63 -6.75 -1.38 6.98
N GLY A 64 -6.55 -0.25 6.30
CA GLY A 64 -5.68 0.82 6.77
C GLY A 64 -5.42 1.87 5.70
N HIS A 65 -4.45 2.73 5.97
CA HIS A 65 -3.99 3.72 5.01
C HIS A 65 -2.46 3.81 5.03
N VAL A 66 -1.91 4.25 3.90
CA VAL A 66 -0.51 4.57 3.70
C VAL A 66 -0.40 6.04 3.29
N ARG A 67 0.56 6.77 3.85
CA ARG A 67 0.85 8.17 3.50
C ARG A 67 2.29 8.30 3.03
N LEU A 68 2.49 8.96 1.90
CA LEU A 68 3.81 9.39 1.46
C LEU A 68 4.30 10.54 2.36
N LEU A 69 5.45 10.34 3.01
CA LEU A 69 6.11 11.39 3.79
C LEU A 69 7.14 12.18 2.97
N GLY A 70 7.48 11.71 1.76
CA GLY A 70 8.50 12.28 0.87
C GLY A 70 9.84 11.54 0.91
N ALA A 71 10.83 12.05 0.16
CA ALA A 71 12.18 11.53 0.15
C ALA A 71 12.86 11.79 1.50
N GLY A 72 13.26 10.73 2.21
CA GLY A 72 14.02 10.82 3.46
C GLY A 72 15.49 11.22 3.23
N MET A 73 16.26 11.33 4.33
CA MET A 73 17.68 11.78 4.37
C MET A 73 18.68 10.96 3.54
N SER A 74 18.25 9.97 2.75
CA SER A 74 19.11 9.15 1.90
C SER A 74 18.54 8.88 0.52
N GLY A 75 17.60 9.71 0.04
CA GLY A 75 16.97 9.57 -1.28
C GLY A 75 15.90 8.46 -1.36
N ALA A 76 15.72 7.67 -0.31
CA ALA A 76 14.65 6.68 -0.22
C ALA A 76 13.31 7.33 0.15
N THR A 77 12.26 7.00 -0.60
CA THR A 77 10.89 7.46 -0.32
C THR A 77 10.39 6.81 0.97
N THR A 78 9.93 7.62 1.93
CA THR A 78 9.41 7.09 3.20
C THR A 78 7.89 7.13 3.21
N TYR A 79 7.28 6.01 3.58
CA TYR A 79 5.84 5.85 3.72
C TYR A 79 5.49 5.58 5.17
N ARG A 80 4.39 6.14 5.65
CA ARG A 80 3.79 5.81 6.94
C ARG A 80 2.55 4.99 6.72
N PHE A 81 2.44 3.84 7.38
CA PHE A 81 1.22 3.02 7.35
C PHE A 81 0.54 3.03 8.72
N LYS A 82 -0.78 2.86 8.74
CA LYS A 82 -1.58 2.68 9.96
C LYS A 82 -2.78 1.77 9.68
N LYS A 83 -2.97 0.73 10.51
CA LYS A 83 -4.13 -0.16 10.43
C LYS A 83 -5.41 0.56 10.87
N ALA A 84 -6.51 0.28 10.18
CA ALA A 84 -7.83 0.79 10.52
C ALA A 84 -8.22 0.32 11.92
N GLY A 85 -8.85 1.20 12.71
CA GLY A 85 -9.29 0.89 14.08
C GLY A 85 -8.18 0.73 15.13
N ALA A 86 -6.91 0.83 14.77
CA ALA A 86 -5.80 0.64 15.70
C ALA A 86 -5.25 1.96 16.27
N LEU A 87 -5.01 1.98 17.59
CA LEU A 87 -4.37 3.11 18.28
C LEU A 87 -2.84 3.13 18.08
N PHE A 88 -2.20 1.95 18.00
CA PHE A 88 -0.74 1.82 17.96
C PHE A 88 -0.20 0.97 16.80
N ALA A 89 -1.05 0.35 15.97
CA ALA A 89 -0.60 -0.49 14.85
C ALA A 89 -0.32 0.37 13.61
N GLY A 90 0.89 0.92 13.55
CA GLY A 90 1.41 1.67 12.41
C GLY A 90 2.93 1.79 12.49
N GLY A 91 3.53 2.20 11.38
CA GLY A 91 4.99 2.27 11.27
C GLY A 91 5.43 3.05 10.04
N LYS A 92 6.72 2.95 9.73
CA LYS A 92 7.30 3.52 8.51
C LYS A 92 7.94 2.42 7.68
N GLN A 93 7.87 2.56 6.37
CA GLN A 93 8.56 1.72 5.39
C GLN A 93 9.24 2.60 4.36
N MET A 94 10.26 2.08 3.68
CA MET A 94 11.01 2.80 2.64
C MET A 94 10.49 2.49 1.22
N ASP A 95 9.35 1.83 1.14
CA ASP A 95 8.76 1.31 -0.08
C ASP A 95 7.23 1.16 0.11
N LEU A 96 6.46 1.49 -0.93
CA LEU A 96 5.00 1.49 -0.89
C LEU A 96 4.45 0.06 -0.74
N TRP A 97 5.03 -0.92 -1.44
CA TRP A 97 4.60 -2.31 -1.33
C TRP A 97 4.77 -2.84 0.08
N ASN A 98 5.93 -2.60 0.71
CA ASN A 98 6.17 -2.99 2.09
C ASN A 98 5.24 -2.28 3.06
N ALA A 99 4.90 -1.01 2.81
CA ALA A 99 3.93 -0.26 3.60
C ALA A 99 2.53 -0.91 3.53
N VAL A 100 2.08 -1.26 2.33
CA VAL A 100 0.81 -1.98 2.12
C VAL A 100 0.86 -3.37 2.75
N GLN A 101 1.93 -4.15 2.53
CA GLN A 101 2.11 -5.48 3.13
C GLN A 101 2.06 -5.43 4.66
N SER A 102 2.49 -4.34 5.28
CA SER A 102 2.42 -4.15 6.74
C SER A 102 0.99 -4.00 7.28
N LEU A 103 0.02 -3.76 6.40
CA LEU A 103 -1.40 -3.68 6.73
C LEU A 103 -2.11 -5.04 6.61
N LEU A 104 -1.59 -5.94 5.77
CA LEU A 104 -2.27 -7.19 5.40
C LEU A 104 -2.17 -8.24 6.51
N GLU A 105 -3.11 -9.19 6.47
CA GLU A 105 -3.21 -10.33 7.41
C GLU A 105 -2.87 -11.64 6.68
#